data_AF-A0A8J4W8U7-F1
#
_entry.id   AF-A0A8J4W8U7-F1
#
_cell.length_a   1.000
_cell.length_b   1.000
_cell.length_c   1.000
_cell.angle_alpha   90.00
_cell.angle_beta   90.00
_cell.angle_gamma   90.00
#
_symmetry.space_group_name_H-M   'P 1'
#
loop_
_entity.id
_entity.type
_entity.pdbx_description
1 polymer ?
#
loop_
_entity_poly.entity_id
_entity_poly.type
_entity_poly.pdbx_seq_one_letter_code
_entity_poly.pdbx_strand_id
1 'polypeptide(L)'
;MTEKTAVLRPPVQDSSSISHQVDEAQDPLPLQAPESDSENEYEILFPGDDTTKEILSDSDFYGKFMPSTDALSESVLHFCGSFPVRMTPLILTSLVQRFTNVRFNWATKTLQSFLEMVCWTSVTYATYSLYGDVLLAIEVGTFVGAMMSVCDEIVLQFVRGLARVIRNQPGGGELLQRLGFDVPKNGKSPTDGQEITLIKNLVFGYLGVVAVRSLWENFHDVKFFALLTVCTGVAFVVTAEFCCLWLPTRRVGLTLQSRFTNVICNWQNHPLRSLAEIVCWILSTSYFYYSSEDFWWAFRVGTLVAVGVSLSSGLDHISDIERNEDEKIEYGFWEERALDDPFMALAGRLVKVQRALETFGRAVEEEAMSMYENFGE
;
A
#
# COMPACT_ATOMS: atom_id res chain seq x y z
N MET A 1 -59.17 12.74 50.31
CA MET A 1 -58.82 11.45 49.68
C MET A 1 -57.34 11.23 49.98
N THR A 2 -57.08 10.33 50.94
CA THR A 2 -55.78 9.78 51.39
C THR A 2 -54.67 10.74 51.88
N GLU A 3 -54.73 11.02 53.18
CA GLU A 3 -53.65 10.99 54.21
C GLU A 3 -52.56 9.92 53.92
N LYS A 4 -51.29 9.98 54.35
CA LYS A 4 -50.79 10.30 55.72
C LYS A 4 -49.23 10.31 55.80
N THR A 5 -48.69 11.17 56.69
CA THR A 5 -47.49 11.03 57.58
C THR A 5 -46.11 10.65 56.99
N ALA A 6 -45.07 11.50 57.05
CA ALA A 6 -44.24 11.92 58.20
C ALA A 6 -43.35 10.80 58.78
N VAL A 7 -42.04 11.08 58.95
CA VAL A 7 -41.25 10.89 60.20
C VAL A 7 -39.75 11.21 60.00
N LEU A 8 -39.30 12.17 60.82
CA LEU A 8 -38.02 12.41 61.51
C LEU A 8 -36.63 12.47 60.81
N ARG A 9 -36.07 13.69 60.93
CA ARG A 9 -34.68 14.20 61.10
C ARG A 9 -34.02 13.64 62.41
N PRO A 10 -32.77 13.96 62.87
CA PRO A 10 -31.76 14.95 62.41
C PRO A 10 -30.24 14.52 62.69
N PRO A 11 -29.27 15.38 63.12
CA PRO A 11 -28.48 16.42 62.40
C PRO A 11 -26.92 16.35 62.66
N VAL A 12 -26.21 17.45 62.33
CA VAL A 12 -24.90 17.96 62.84
C VAL A 12 -23.66 17.51 62.04
N GLN A 13 -22.86 18.33 61.34
CA GLN A 13 -22.48 19.77 61.34
C GLN A 13 -21.36 20.18 62.32
N ASP A 14 -20.23 20.55 61.73
CA ASP A 14 -19.21 21.54 62.13
C ASP A 14 -18.10 21.19 63.17
N SER A 15 -16.88 21.12 62.61
CA SER A 15 -15.67 21.91 62.95
C SER A 15 -15.33 22.29 64.40
N SER A 16 -14.17 21.80 64.86
CA SER A 16 -13.13 22.54 65.61
C SER A 16 -11.89 21.62 65.72
N SER A 17 -10.77 21.84 65.04
CA SER A 17 -9.70 22.85 65.19
C SER A 17 -8.83 22.71 66.47
N ILE A 18 -7.52 22.44 66.24
CA ILE A 18 -6.32 22.76 67.05
C ILE A 18 -5.94 21.66 68.08
N SER A 19 -4.76 21.01 68.05
CA SER A 19 -3.42 21.61 68.21
C SER A 19 -2.23 20.81 67.65
N HIS A 20 -1.35 21.55 66.96
CA HIS A 20 0.11 21.42 66.69
C HIS A 20 0.97 20.34 67.38
N GLN A 21 1.83 19.67 66.58
CA GLN A 21 3.33 19.66 66.57
C GLN A 21 3.80 18.55 65.60
N VAL A 22 4.20 18.84 64.36
CA VAL A 22 5.57 19.13 63.87
C VAL A 22 6.58 18.01 64.20
N ASP A 23 6.84 17.11 63.24
CA ASP A 23 8.13 17.05 62.53
C ASP A 23 8.07 16.10 61.32
N GLU A 24 8.77 16.54 60.28
CA GLU A 24 8.72 16.13 58.87
C GLU A 24 9.40 14.78 58.56
N ALA A 25 8.78 13.97 57.71
CA ALA A 25 9.46 13.21 56.65
C ALA A 25 8.47 12.95 55.50
N GLN A 26 8.73 13.60 54.37
CA GLN A 26 7.99 13.61 53.10
C GLN A 26 7.28 12.31 52.66
N ASP A 27 5.96 12.39 52.47
CA ASP A 27 5.21 11.67 51.45
C ASP A 27 5.10 12.56 50.19
N PRO A 28 5.28 12.02 48.97
CA PRO A 28 4.66 12.59 47.78
C PRO A 28 3.57 11.66 47.24
N LEU A 29 2.32 12.13 47.36
CA LEU A 29 1.13 11.99 46.50
C LEU A 29 0.74 10.61 45.91
N PRO A 30 -0.58 10.30 45.87
CA PRO A 30 -1.09 9.06 45.31
C PRO A 30 -0.96 9.06 43.78
N LEU A 31 -0.18 8.11 43.27
CA LEU A 31 -0.11 7.80 41.83
C LEU A 31 -1.50 7.33 41.36
N GLN A 32 -2.04 8.12 40.43
CA GLN A 32 -3.15 7.77 39.56
C GLN A 32 -2.93 6.37 38.97
N ALA A 33 -4.01 5.59 38.95
CA ALA A 33 -4.06 4.34 38.20
C ALA A 33 -3.63 4.61 36.75
N PRO A 34 -2.67 3.87 36.19
CA PRO A 34 -2.37 3.99 34.77
C PRO A 34 -3.57 3.43 33.99
N GLU A 35 -4.12 4.29 33.14
CA GLU A 35 -5.03 3.90 32.05
C GLU A 35 -4.36 2.78 31.26
N SER A 36 -5.10 1.69 31.05
CA SER A 36 -4.62 0.53 30.33
C SER A 36 -4.55 0.84 28.82
N ASP A 37 -3.40 1.29 28.36
CA ASP A 37 -3.09 1.36 26.92
C ASP A 37 -2.87 -0.06 26.39
N SER A 38 -3.88 -0.57 25.69
CA SER A 38 -3.90 -1.87 25.02
C SER A 38 -3.19 -1.81 23.65
N GLU A 39 -1.93 -1.36 23.60
CA GLU A 39 -1.17 -1.18 22.34
C GLU A 39 0.18 -1.93 22.29
N ASN A 40 0.27 -3.11 22.90
CA ASN A 40 1.41 -4.02 22.70
C ASN A 40 0.93 -5.39 22.18
N GLU A 41 0.41 -5.42 20.96
CA GLU A 41 0.19 -6.67 20.23
C GLU A 41 1.36 -6.87 19.26
N TYR A 42 2.18 -7.89 19.53
CA TYR A 42 3.39 -8.32 18.80
C TYR A 42 4.72 -7.65 19.17
N GLU A 43 5.04 -7.65 20.46
CA GLU A 43 6.44 -7.77 20.88
C GLU A 43 6.71 -9.26 21.16
N ILE A 44 7.60 -9.89 20.37
CA ILE A 44 8.16 -11.20 20.74
C ILE A 44 9.16 -10.92 21.87
N LEU A 45 8.61 -10.74 23.06
CA LEU A 45 9.34 -10.61 24.32
C LEU A 45 9.39 -11.99 24.98
N PHE A 46 10.57 -12.32 25.49
CA PHE A 46 10.94 -13.45 26.35
C PHE A 46 11.51 -14.72 25.69
N PRO A 47 12.81 -15.03 25.93
CA PRO A 47 13.19 -16.42 26.12
C PRO A 47 12.49 -16.92 27.39
N GLY A 48 11.53 -17.83 27.23
CA GLY A 48 10.77 -18.57 28.25
C GLY A 48 10.77 -17.98 29.67
N ASP A 49 9.86 -17.04 29.91
CA ASP A 49 9.56 -16.50 31.24
C ASP A 49 9.07 -17.63 32.18
N ASP A 50 9.38 -17.56 33.48
CA ASP A 50 9.04 -18.64 34.44
C ASP A 50 7.52 -18.85 34.57
N THR A 51 6.73 -17.81 34.29
CA THR A 51 5.27 -17.85 34.13
C THR A 51 4.82 -18.75 32.97
N THR A 52 5.56 -18.77 31.86
CA THR A 52 5.25 -19.63 30.71
C THR A 52 5.49 -21.10 31.07
N LYS A 53 6.54 -21.39 31.86
CA LYS A 53 6.80 -22.74 32.39
C LYS A 53 5.71 -23.19 33.36
N GLU A 54 5.23 -22.28 34.21
CA GLU A 54 4.15 -22.55 35.15
C GLU A 54 2.84 -22.90 34.42
N ILE A 55 2.45 -22.10 33.41
CA ILE A 55 1.29 -22.35 32.54
C ILE A 55 1.40 -23.69 31.80
N LEU A 56 2.60 -24.04 31.33
CA LEU A 56 2.86 -25.33 30.67
C LEU A 56 2.78 -26.51 31.65
N SER A 57 3.22 -26.33 32.91
CA SER A 57 3.19 -27.36 33.94
C SER A 57 1.79 -27.62 34.51
N ASP A 58 0.93 -26.60 34.50
CA ASP A 58 -0.42 -26.65 35.08
C ASP A 58 -1.50 -27.07 34.06
N SER A 59 -1.12 -27.24 32.79
CA SER A 59 -2.05 -27.64 31.73
C SER A 59 -2.17 -29.16 31.63
N ASP A 60 -3.33 -29.69 32.03
CA ASP A 60 -3.73 -31.10 31.87
C ASP A 60 -3.57 -31.61 30.43
N PHE A 61 -3.69 -30.72 29.43
CA PHE A 61 -3.49 -31.06 28.02
C PHE A 61 -2.04 -31.44 27.73
N TYR A 62 -1.07 -30.64 28.19
CA TYR A 62 0.35 -30.89 27.98
C TYR A 62 0.84 -32.08 28.82
N GLY A 63 0.40 -32.20 30.08
CA GLY A 63 0.72 -33.36 30.91
C GLY A 63 0.23 -34.70 30.34
N LYS A 64 -0.90 -34.70 29.60
CA LYS A 64 -1.49 -35.92 29.02
C LYS A 64 -0.97 -36.25 27.62
N PHE A 65 -0.69 -35.25 26.79
CA PHE A 65 -0.32 -35.45 25.37
C PHE A 65 1.15 -35.12 25.05
N MET A 66 1.88 -34.45 25.94
CA MET A 66 3.31 -34.12 25.80
C MET A 66 4.05 -34.33 27.12
N PRO A 67 4.23 -35.58 27.58
CA PRO A 67 5.10 -35.86 28.73
C PRO A 67 6.53 -35.38 28.43
N SER A 68 7.15 -34.74 29.42
CA SER A 68 8.38 -33.93 29.29
C SER A 68 9.68 -34.69 28.99
N THR A 69 9.61 -35.94 28.51
CA THR A 69 10.78 -36.81 28.30
C THR A 69 10.69 -37.76 27.10
N ASP A 70 9.64 -37.72 26.27
CA ASP A 70 9.51 -38.64 25.13
C ASP A 70 10.01 -38.02 23.82
N ALA A 71 10.87 -38.73 23.08
CA ALA A 71 11.33 -38.32 21.74
C ALA A 71 10.16 -38.08 20.75
N LEU A 72 9.00 -38.68 21.01
CA LEU A 72 7.77 -38.40 20.26
C LEU A 72 7.17 -37.04 20.57
N SER A 73 7.19 -36.58 21.83
CA SER A 73 6.66 -35.25 22.18
C SER A 73 7.55 -34.15 21.60
N GLU A 74 8.88 -34.34 21.65
CA GLU A 74 9.86 -33.44 21.01
C GLU A 74 9.70 -33.40 19.48
N SER A 75 9.49 -34.55 18.83
CA SER A 75 9.23 -34.64 17.39
C SER A 75 7.90 -33.99 17.00
N VAL A 76 6.84 -34.18 17.79
CA VAL A 76 5.55 -33.51 17.58
C VAL A 76 5.67 -32.01 17.77
N LEU A 77 6.46 -31.54 18.74
CA LEU A 77 6.69 -30.11 18.97
C LEU A 77 7.52 -29.49 17.84
N HIS A 78 8.53 -30.20 17.33
CA HIS A 78 9.27 -29.80 16.12
C HIS A 78 8.39 -29.80 14.88
N PHE A 79 7.48 -30.77 14.73
CA PHE A 79 6.51 -30.81 13.65
C PHE A 79 5.50 -29.66 13.75
N CYS A 80 4.90 -29.43 14.91
CA CYS A 80 3.97 -28.31 15.15
C CYS A 80 4.65 -26.93 15.07
N GLY A 81 5.93 -26.86 15.43
CA GLY A 81 6.78 -25.69 15.26
C GLY A 81 7.30 -25.50 13.83
N SER A 82 7.17 -26.51 12.97
CA SER A 82 7.68 -26.46 11.61
C SER A 82 6.92 -25.42 10.77
N PHE A 83 7.67 -24.76 9.89
CA PHE A 83 7.12 -23.81 8.93
C PHE A 83 5.89 -24.34 8.17
N PRO A 84 5.87 -25.58 7.62
CA PRO A 84 4.70 -26.07 6.91
C PRO A 84 3.46 -26.19 7.81
N VAL A 85 3.59 -26.63 9.07
CA VAL A 85 2.43 -26.76 9.97
C VAL A 85 1.89 -25.40 10.38
N ARG A 86 2.76 -24.41 10.60
CA ARG A 86 2.33 -23.02 10.87
C ARG A 86 1.72 -22.33 9.66
N MET A 87 2.21 -22.63 8.46
CA MET A 87 1.75 -22.00 7.23
C MET A 87 0.48 -22.66 6.68
N THR A 88 0.26 -23.96 6.93
CA THR A 88 -0.93 -24.71 6.48
C THR A 88 -2.27 -24.05 6.84
N PRO A 89 -2.55 -23.64 8.09
CA PRO A 89 -3.82 -22.98 8.42
C PRO A 89 -3.96 -21.61 7.74
N LEU A 90 -2.87 -20.89 7.49
CA LEU A 90 -2.88 -19.61 6.75
C LEU A 90 -3.17 -19.83 5.26
N ILE A 91 -2.56 -20.85 4.66
CA ILE A 91 -2.82 -21.27 3.28
C ILE A 91 -4.28 -21.71 3.13
N LEU A 92 -4.78 -22.52 4.05
CA LEU A 92 -6.14 -23.04 3.98
C LEU A 92 -7.17 -21.93 4.17
N THR A 93 -6.99 -21.05 5.17
CA THR A 93 -7.92 -19.94 5.41
C THR A 93 -7.91 -18.95 4.24
N SER A 94 -6.74 -18.61 3.69
CA SER A 94 -6.65 -17.74 2.51
C SER A 94 -7.33 -18.35 1.27
N LEU A 95 -7.13 -19.64 1.00
CA LEU A 95 -7.82 -20.36 -0.08
C LEU A 95 -9.34 -20.39 0.14
N VAL A 96 -9.80 -20.78 1.33
CA VAL A 96 -11.23 -20.84 1.65
C VAL A 96 -11.87 -19.45 1.51
N GLN A 97 -11.21 -18.40 2.00
CA GLN A 97 -11.67 -17.03 1.84
C GLN A 97 -11.71 -16.60 0.37
N ARG A 98 -10.72 -17.02 -0.43
CA ARG A 98 -10.66 -16.75 -1.88
C ARG A 98 -11.86 -17.35 -2.62
N PHE A 99 -12.21 -18.60 -2.33
CA PHE A 99 -13.33 -19.30 -2.96
C PHE A 99 -14.71 -18.92 -2.40
N THR A 100 -14.81 -18.60 -1.11
CA THR A 100 -16.11 -18.32 -0.47
C THR A 100 -16.55 -16.88 -0.71
N ASN A 101 -15.61 -15.92 -0.63
CA ASN A 101 -15.91 -14.49 -0.67
C ASN A 101 -15.52 -13.82 -1.99
N VAL A 102 -15.83 -14.48 -3.12
CA VAL A 102 -15.45 -14.02 -4.47
C VAL A 102 -15.83 -12.56 -4.71
N ARG A 103 -17.09 -12.18 -4.44
CA ARG A 103 -17.56 -10.80 -4.66
C ARG A 103 -16.77 -9.75 -3.87
N PHE A 104 -16.45 -10.05 -2.62
CA PHE A 104 -15.68 -9.16 -1.77
C PHE A 104 -14.23 -9.03 -2.26
N ASN A 105 -13.63 -10.13 -2.70
CA ASN A 105 -12.28 -10.15 -3.24
C ASN A 105 -12.18 -9.35 -4.54
N TRP A 106 -13.17 -9.45 -5.43
CA TRP A 106 -13.22 -8.62 -6.64
C TRP A 106 -13.40 -7.14 -6.35
N ALA A 107 -14.14 -6.79 -5.29
CA ALA A 107 -14.33 -5.40 -4.88
C ALA A 107 -13.09 -4.79 -4.21
N THR A 108 -12.36 -5.58 -3.42
CA THR A 108 -11.24 -5.09 -2.60
C THR A 108 -9.86 -5.30 -3.23
N LYS A 109 -9.67 -6.42 -3.94
CA LYS A 109 -8.40 -6.88 -4.50
C LYS A 109 -8.56 -7.19 -5.99
N THR A 110 -9.17 -6.26 -6.75
CA THR A 110 -9.55 -6.44 -8.16
C THR A 110 -8.39 -6.87 -9.06
N LEU A 111 -7.23 -6.18 -9.01
CA LEU A 111 -6.06 -6.52 -9.83
C LEU A 111 -5.56 -7.93 -9.55
N GLN A 112 -5.44 -8.29 -8.27
CA GLN A 112 -5.00 -9.61 -7.85
C GLN A 112 -5.97 -10.69 -8.35
N SER A 113 -7.28 -10.53 -8.12
CA SER A 113 -8.29 -11.47 -8.62
C SER A 113 -8.29 -11.58 -10.16
N PHE A 114 -8.04 -10.48 -10.86
CA PHE A 114 -7.91 -10.49 -12.31
C PHE A 114 -6.69 -11.30 -12.77
N LEU A 115 -5.52 -11.08 -12.17
CA LEU A 115 -4.29 -11.82 -12.51
C LEU A 115 -4.38 -13.30 -12.11
N GLU A 116 -5.04 -13.64 -11.00
CA GLU A 116 -5.37 -15.02 -10.62
C GLU A 116 -6.19 -15.71 -11.73
N MET A 117 -7.21 -15.02 -12.27
CA MET A 117 -8.02 -15.55 -13.38
C MET A 117 -7.26 -15.64 -14.69
N VAL A 118 -6.42 -14.65 -15.02
CA VAL A 118 -5.57 -14.69 -16.22
C VAL A 118 -4.61 -15.86 -16.14
N CYS A 119 -3.96 -16.08 -14.99
CA CYS A 119 -3.09 -17.23 -14.74
C CYS A 119 -3.83 -18.55 -14.88
N TRP A 120 -4.98 -18.70 -14.22
CA TRP A 120 -5.78 -19.92 -14.30
C TRP A 120 -6.20 -20.24 -15.74
N THR A 121 -6.76 -19.25 -16.46
CA THR A 121 -7.22 -19.43 -17.85
C THR A 121 -6.07 -19.69 -18.80
N SER A 122 -4.93 -18.99 -18.68
CA SER A 122 -3.79 -19.15 -19.57
C SER A 122 -3.13 -20.51 -19.42
N VAL A 123 -2.95 -20.98 -18.18
CA VAL A 123 -2.34 -22.30 -17.91
C VAL A 123 -3.29 -23.43 -18.30
N THR A 124 -4.59 -23.28 -18.05
CA THR A 124 -5.60 -24.25 -18.53
C THR A 124 -5.55 -24.36 -20.05
N TYR A 125 -5.57 -23.22 -20.74
CA TYR A 125 -5.53 -23.17 -22.21
C TYR A 125 -4.22 -23.75 -22.77
N ALA A 126 -3.08 -23.37 -22.20
CA ALA A 126 -1.76 -23.89 -22.56
C ALA A 126 -1.69 -25.42 -22.41
N THR A 127 -2.18 -25.94 -21.28
CA THR A 127 -2.19 -27.38 -21.00
C THR A 127 -3.11 -28.12 -21.98
N TYR A 128 -4.29 -27.59 -22.25
CA TYR A 128 -5.20 -28.15 -23.23
C TYR A 128 -4.60 -28.17 -24.64
N SER A 129 -3.94 -27.07 -25.04
CA SER A 129 -3.33 -26.95 -26.36
C SER A 129 -2.20 -27.97 -26.60
N LEU A 130 -1.52 -28.43 -25.54
CA LEU A 130 -0.39 -29.36 -25.66
C LEU A 130 -0.79 -30.82 -25.49
N TYR A 131 -1.73 -31.11 -24.59
CA TYR A 131 -2.11 -32.49 -24.26
C TYR A 131 -3.45 -32.93 -24.88
N GLY A 132 -4.31 -31.99 -25.30
CA GLY A 132 -5.62 -32.28 -25.87
C GLY A 132 -6.66 -32.83 -24.90
N ASP A 133 -6.32 -32.96 -23.61
CA ASP A 133 -7.20 -33.48 -22.56
C ASP A 133 -7.74 -32.34 -21.70
N VAL A 134 -9.07 -32.25 -21.65
CA VAL A 134 -9.80 -31.21 -20.91
C VAL A 134 -9.72 -31.44 -19.41
N LEU A 135 -9.78 -32.69 -18.94
CA LEU A 135 -9.73 -32.96 -17.49
C LEU A 135 -8.35 -32.60 -16.94
N LEU A 136 -7.29 -33.07 -17.59
CA LEU A 136 -5.92 -32.74 -17.23
C LEU A 136 -5.70 -31.22 -17.23
N ALA A 137 -6.22 -30.51 -18.24
CA ALA A 137 -6.09 -29.07 -18.34
C ALA A 137 -6.75 -28.33 -17.17
N ILE A 138 -7.96 -28.73 -16.78
CA ILE A 138 -8.68 -28.14 -15.64
C ILE A 138 -7.98 -28.46 -14.32
N GLU A 139 -7.50 -29.69 -14.14
CA GLU A 139 -6.78 -30.10 -12.93
C GLU A 139 -5.48 -29.28 -12.75
N VAL A 140 -4.64 -29.24 -13.78
CA VAL A 140 -3.38 -28.48 -13.76
C VAL A 140 -3.65 -26.99 -13.61
N GLY A 141 -4.61 -26.45 -14.38
CA GLY A 141 -5.01 -25.04 -14.28
C GLY A 141 -5.46 -24.68 -12.88
N THR A 142 -6.34 -25.47 -12.27
CA THR A 142 -6.86 -25.24 -10.92
C THR A 142 -5.76 -25.33 -9.87
N PHE A 143 -4.85 -26.30 -9.99
CA PHE A 143 -3.71 -26.42 -9.09
C PHE A 143 -2.79 -25.19 -9.16
N VAL A 144 -2.46 -24.73 -10.36
CA VAL A 144 -1.60 -23.57 -10.57
C VAL A 144 -2.30 -22.26 -10.17
N GLY A 145 -3.60 -22.13 -10.44
CA GLY A 145 -4.41 -21.00 -9.99
C GLY A 145 -4.49 -20.92 -8.47
N ALA A 146 -4.67 -22.05 -7.78
CA ALA A 146 -4.62 -22.11 -6.32
C ALA A 146 -3.23 -21.73 -5.78
N MET A 147 -2.16 -22.22 -6.42
CA MET A 147 -0.79 -21.86 -6.07
C MET A 147 -0.55 -20.35 -6.21
N MET A 148 -1.01 -19.73 -7.30
CA MET A 148 -0.94 -18.27 -7.50
C MET A 148 -1.61 -17.50 -6.36
N SER A 149 -2.85 -17.85 -6.03
CA SER A 149 -3.62 -17.19 -4.96
C SER A 149 -2.91 -17.26 -3.60
N VAL A 150 -2.28 -18.39 -3.30
CA VAL A 150 -1.52 -18.60 -2.06
C VAL A 150 -0.20 -17.82 -2.08
N CYS A 151 0.56 -17.91 -3.16
CA CYS A 151 1.83 -17.21 -3.31
C CYS A 151 1.65 -15.70 -3.18
N ASP A 152 0.61 -15.14 -3.80
CA ASP A 152 0.38 -13.70 -3.77
C ASP A 152 0.03 -13.21 -2.35
N GLU A 153 -0.81 -13.95 -1.61
CA GLU A 153 -1.14 -13.59 -0.22
C GLU A 153 0.09 -13.67 0.69
N ILE A 154 0.89 -14.73 0.57
CA ILE A 154 2.12 -14.90 1.38
C ILE A 154 3.12 -13.79 1.09
N VAL A 155 3.38 -13.50 -0.19
CA VAL A 155 4.35 -12.48 -0.58
C VAL A 155 3.86 -11.09 -0.16
N LEU A 156 2.57 -10.79 -0.33
CA LEU A 156 2.01 -9.51 0.08
C LEU A 156 2.04 -9.34 1.61
N GLN A 157 1.75 -10.39 2.38
CA GLN A 157 1.90 -10.38 3.84
C GLN A 157 3.34 -10.17 4.26
N PHE A 158 4.29 -10.84 3.59
CA PHE A 158 5.72 -10.67 3.83
C PHE A 158 6.17 -9.24 3.56
N VAL A 159 5.81 -8.65 2.41
CA VAL A 159 6.13 -7.26 2.05
C VAL A 159 5.53 -6.28 3.06
N ARG A 160 4.27 -6.48 3.46
CA ARG A 160 3.63 -5.67 4.51
C ARG A 160 4.28 -5.85 5.89
N GLY A 161 4.81 -7.04 6.17
CA GLY A 161 5.57 -7.33 7.39
C GLY A 161 6.89 -6.56 7.38
N LEU A 162 7.65 -6.60 6.30
CA LEU A 162 8.87 -5.82 6.12
C LEU A 162 8.61 -4.32 6.24
N ALA A 163 7.56 -3.81 5.59
CA ALA A 163 7.17 -2.40 5.69
C ALA A 163 6.86 -1.98 7.15
N ARG A 164 6.18 -2.85 7.91
CA ARG A 164 5.93 -2.62 9.35
C ARG A 164 7.21 -2.63 10.18
N VAL A 165 8.12 -3.57 9.92
CA VAL A 165 9.41 -3.62 10.61
C VAL A 165 10.23 -2.36 10.35
N ILE A 166 10.31 -1.91 9.09
CA ILE A 166 11.01 -0.68 8.72
C ILE A 166 10.37 0.53 9.41
N ARG A 167 9.03 0.59 9.43
CA ARG A 167 8.31 1.69 10.09
C ARG A 167 8.56 1.73 11.60
N ASN A 168 8.63 0.58 12.26
CA ASN A 168 8.78 0.49 13.72
C ASN A 168 10.23 0.75 14.19
N GLN A 169 11.20 0.88 13.28
CA GLN A 169 12.55 1.30 13.64
C GLN A 169 12.60 2.80 13.97
N PRO A 170 13.42 3.23 14.94
CA PRO A 170 13.57 4.66 15.27
C PRO A 170 14.10 5.41 14.05
N GLY A 171 13.33 6.39 13.55
CA GLY A 171 13.63 7.15 12.33
C GLY A 171 13.20 6.51 11.00
N GLY A 172 12.67 5.27 11.02
CA GLY A 172 12.26 4.56 9.80
C GLY A 172 11.06 5.19 9.08
N GLY A 173 10.11 5.75 9.84
CA GLY A 173 8.99 6.51 9.28
C GLY A 173 9.44 7.77 8.53
N GLU A 174 10.42 8.50 9.08
CA GLU A 174 10.97 9.70 8.42
C GLU A 174 11.76 9.34 7.16
N LEU A 175 12.54 8.26 7.18
CA LEU A 175 13.24 7.76 5.99
C LEU A 175 12.27 7.37 4.87
N LEU A 176 11.19 6.66 5.22
CA LEU A 176 10.15 6.30 4.24
C LEU A 176 9.49 7.55 3.65
N GLN A 177 9.20 8.56 4.48
CA GLN A 177 8.65 9.82 4.00
C GLN A 177 9.65 10.58 3.09
N ARG A 178 10.94 10.62 3.45
CA ARG A 178 12.02 11.21 2.62
C ARG A 178 12.18 10.49 1.28
N LEU A 179 12.04 9.16 1.27
CA LEU A 179 12.03 8.36 0.04
C LEU A 179 10.76 8.54 -0.81
N GLY A 180 9.81 9.32 -0.31
CA GLY A 180 8.55 9.60 -0.98
C GLY A 180 7.52 8.49 -0.83
N PHE A 181 7.58 7.66 0.21
CA PHE A 181 6.49 6.75 0.55
C PHE A 181 5.45 7.46 1.41
N ASP A 182 4.19 7.17 1.13
CA ASP A 182 3.09 7.64 1.97
C ASP A 182 2.99 6.76 3.22
N VAL A 183 3.44 7.28 4.36
CA VAL A 183 3.36 6.62 5.66
C VAL A 183 2.23 7.26 6.46
N PRO A 184 1.07 6.59 6.61
CA PRO A 184 -0.02 7.15 7.39
C PRO A 184 0.36 7.22 8.88
N LYS A 185 0.35 8.43 9.46
CA LYS A 185 0.59 8.67 10.89
C LYS A 185 -0.41 7.95 11.81
N ASN A 186 -1.63 7.61 11.33
CA ASN A 186 -2.73 7.07 12.14
C ASN A 186 -3.13 5.61 11.83
N GLY A 187 -2.26 4.80 11.23
CA GLY A 187 -2.53 3.38 10.98
C GLY A 187 -3.63 3.06 9.95
N LYS A 188 -4.45 4.05 9.55
CA LYS A 188 -5.37 3.96 8.42
C LYS A 188 -4.57 4.11 7.14
N SER A 189 -4.44 3.03 6.38
CA SER A 189 -3.86 3.08 5.04
C SER A 189 -4.62 4.13 4.20
N PRO A 190 -3.94 5.09 3.55
CA PRO A 190 -4.59 6.14 2.76
C PRO A 190 -5.23 5.59 1.45
N THR A 191 -5.16 4.29 1.22
CA THR A 191 -5.86 3.54 0.17
C THR A 191 -7.37 3.35 0.42
N ASP A 192 -8.04 4.29 1.09
CA ASP A 192 -9.52 4.37 1.03
C ASP A 192 -10.00 5.16 -0.22
N GLY A 193 -9.07 5.70 -1.00
CA GLY A 193 -9.36 6.30 -2.30
C GLY A 193 -9.54 5.23 -3.37
N GLN A 194 -10.79 4.93 -3.73
CA GLN A 194 -11.15 4.24 -4.99
C GLN A 194 -10.47 4.86 -6.23
N GLU A 195 -9.99 6.10 -6.11
CA GLU A 195 -9.41 6.96 -7.14
C GLU A 195 -8.08 6.53 -7.75
N ILE A 196 -7.37 5.50 -7.26
CA ILE A 196 -6.16 4.98 -7.95
C ILE A 196 -6.38 3.56 -8.46
N THR A 197 -7.45 2.91 -7.98
CA THR A 197 -7.70 1.50 -8.26
C THR A 197 -7.95 1.26 -9.75
N LEU A 198 -8.63 2.18 -10.45
CA LEU A 198 -8.98 1.99 -11.86
C LEU A 198 -7.73 1.99 -12.75
N ILE A 199 -6.87 3.01 -12.65
CA ILE A 199 -5.68 3.08 -13.48
C ILE A 199 -4.68 1.97 -13.14
N LYS A 200 -4.53 1.64 -11.84
CA LYS A 200 -3.73 0.51 -11.37
C LYS A 200 -4.19 -0.80 -12.02
N ASN A 201 -5.49 -1.09 -11.93
CA ASN A 201 -6.08 -2.31 -12.47
C ASN A 201 -5.91 -2.38 -13.99
N LEU A 202 -6.11 -1.27 -14.70
CA LEU A 202 -6.00 -1.21 -16.15
C LEU A 202 -4.56 -1.46 -16.62
N VAL A 203 -3.59 -0.71 -16.09
CA VAL A 203 -2.19 -0.76 -16.53
C VAL A 203 -1.56 -2.11 -16.17
N PHE A 204 -1.63 -2.52 -14.91
CA PHE A 204 -1.01 -3.77 -14.47
C PHE A 204 -1.79 -5.00 -14.93
N GLY A 205 -3.11 -4.90 -15.13
CA GLY A 205 -3.91 -5.95 -15.74
C GLY A 205 -3.51 -6.16 -17.21
N TYR A 206 -3.38 -5.09 -18.00
CA TYR A 206 -2.92 -5.17 -19.39
C TYR A 206 -1.49 -5.71 -19.48
N LEU A 207 -0.56 -5.19 -18.67
CA LEU A 207 0.82 -5.69 -18.62
C LEU A 207 0.88 -7.16 -18.23
N GLY A 208 0.04 -7.60 -17.29
CA GLY A 208 -0.09 -9.02 -16.93
C GLY A 208 -0.49 -9.89 -18.12
N VAL A 209 -1.52 -9.50 -18.88
CA VAL A 209 -1.95 -10.25 -20.08
C VAL A 209 -0.87 -10.28 -21.15
N VAL A 210 -0.23 -9.14 -21.42
CA VAL A 210 0.86 -9.05 -22.41
C VAL A 210 2.06 -9.90 -21.99
N ALA A 211 2.42 -9.89 -20.72
CA ALA A 211 3.51 -10.71 -20.20
C ALA A 211 3.19 -12.20 -20.33
N VAL A 212 1.98 -12.63 -19.96
CA VAL A 212 1.56 -14.03 -20.12
C VAL A 212 1.57 -14.47 -21.58
N ARG A 213 1.11 -13.61 -22.51
CA ARG A 213 1.23 -13.87 -23.94
C ARG A 213 2.68 -14.03 -24.37
N SER A 214 3.55 -13.11 -23.96
CA SER A 214 4.99 -13.15 -24.27
C SER A 214 5.66 -14.41 -23.70
N LEU A 215 5.28 -14.82 -22.48
CA LEU A 215 5.77 -16.05 -21.86
C LEU A 215 5.39 -17.27 -22.69
N TRP A 216 4.16 -17.33 -23.21
CA TRP A 216 3.72 -18.45 -24.04
C TRP A 216 4.45 -18.50 -25.39
N GLU A 217 4.68 -17.35 -26.02
CA GLU A 217 5.41 -17.26 -27.29
C GLU A 217 6.87 -17.73 -27.15
N ASN A 218 7.49 -17.54 -25.98
CA ASN A 218 8.88 -17.90 -25.73
C ASN A 218 9.06 -19.29 -25.10
N PHE A 219 8.14 -19.73 -24.24
CA PHE A 219 8.24 -20.97 -23.47
C PHE A 219 7.06 -21.90 -23.77
N HIS A 220 7.32 -22.93 -24.59
CA HIS A 220 6.33 -23.93 -25.00
C HIS A 220 6.27 -25.16 -24.05
N ASP A 221 6.86 -25.07 -22.85
CA ASP A 221 6.75 -26.09 -21.80
C ASP A 221 5.80 -25.60 -20.70
N VAL A 222 4.74 -26.38 -20.46
CA VAL A 222 3.69 -26.07 -19.45
C VAL A 222 4.28 -25.83 -18.07
N LYS A 223 5.31 -26.57 -17.66
CA LYS A 223 5.86 -26.46 -16.30
C LYS A 223 6.55 -25.12 -16.08
N PHE A 224 7.41 -24.74 -17.02
CA PHE A 224 8.10 -23.45 -16.98
C PHE A 224 7.12 -22.29 -17.20
N PHE A 225 6.18 -22.45 -18.13
CA PHE A 225 5.13 -21.45 -18.37
C PHE A 225 4.27 -21.21 -17.11
N ALA A 226 3.82 -22.28 -16.44
CA ALA A 226 3.04 -22.18 -15.22
C ALA A 226 3.80 -21.47 -14.10
N LEU A 227 5.05 -21.89 -13.83
CA LEU A 227 5.87 -21.28 -12.78
C LEU A 227 6.16 -19.80 -13.07
N LEU A 228 6.57 -19.45 -14.30
CA LEU A 228 6.84 -18.07 -14.68
C LEU A 228 5.58 -17.21 -14.65
N THR A 229 4.43 -17.75 -15.04
CA THR A 229 3.15 -17.04 -14.98
C THR A 229 2.77 -16.70 -13.54
N VAL A 230 2.93 -17.65 -12.60
CA VAL A 230 2.73 -17.41 -11.16
C VAL A 230 3.69 -16.33 -10.66
N CYS A 231 5.00 -16.47 -10.90
CA CYS A 231 5.98 -15.49 -10.46
C CYS A 231 5.71 -14.08 -11.03
N THR A 232 5.33 -14.00 -12.30
CA THR A 232 5.03 -12.74 -12.98
C THR A 232 3.75 -12.10 -12.44
N GLY A 233 2.71 -12.89 -12.18
CA GLY A 233 1.48 -12.42 -11.55
C GLY A 233 1.75 -11.80 -10.18
N VAL A 234 2.47 -12.51 -9.32
CA VAL A 234 2.82 -12.02 -7.97
C VAL A 234 3.69 -10.77 -8.07
N ALA A 235 4.69 -10.77 -8.95
CA ALA A 235 5.55 -9.60 -9.15
C ALA A 235 4.76 -8.37 -9.56
N PHE A 236 3.77 -8.50 -10.45
CA PHE A 236 2.93 -7.37 -10.86
C PHE A 236 2.00 -6.88 -9.75
N VAL A 237 1.40 -7.76 -8.95
CA VAL A 237 0.58 -7.33 -7.81
C VAL A 237 1.44 -6.55 -6.81
N VAL A 238 2.60 -7.10 -6.43
CA VAL A 238 3.52 -6.45 -5.48
C VAL A 238 4.01 -5.11 -6.04
N THR A 239 4.39 -5.07 -7.31
CA THR A 239 4.86 -3.83 -7.97
C THR A 239 3.73 -2.81 -8.03
N ALA A 240 2.50 -3.21 -8.32
CA ALA A 240 1.36 -2.31 -8.36
C ALA A 240 1.07 -1.69 -6.99
N GLU A 241 1.07 -2.50 -5.92
CA GLU A 241 0.89 -2.02 -4.55
C GLU A 241 2.04 -1.08 -4.16
N PHE A 242 3.28 -1.43 -4.50
CA PHE A 242 4.45 -0.57 -4.28
C PHE A 242 4.34 0.77 -5.02
N CYS A 243 3.94 0.76 -6.30
CA CYS A 243 3.70 1.97 -7.09
C CYS A 243 2.61 2.86 -6.51
N CYS A 244 1.59 2.28 -5.86
CA CYS A 244 0.55 3.05 -5.18
C CYS A 244 1.02 3.66 -3.85
N LEU A 245 1.97 3.01 -3.17
CA LEU A 245 2.58 3.53 -1.94
C LEU A 245 3.60 4.64 -2.21
N TRP A 246 4.24 4.62 -3.38
CA TRP A 246 5.24 5.62 -3.76
C TRP A 246 4.58 6.91 -4.29
N LEU A 247 4.72 8.01 -3.56
CA LEU A 247 4.10 9.32 -3.81
C LEU A 247 4.31 9.84 -5.24
N PRO A 248 5.51 9.78 -5.85
CA PRO A 248 5.70 10.26 -7.22
C PRO A 248 4.83 9.49 -8.23
N THR A 249 4.84 8.17 -8.16
CA THR A 249 4.05 7.31 -9.05
C THR A 249 2.55 7.42 -8.76
N ARG A 250 2.17 7.59 -7.49
CA ARG A 250 0.80 7.86 -7.09
C ARG A 250 0.28 9.18 -7.67
N ARG A 251 1.07 10.27 -7.62
CA ARG A 251 0.71 11.57 -8.21
C ARG A 251 0.46 11.45 -9.71
N VAL A 252 1.35 10.74 -10.41
CA VAL A 252 1.21 10.44 -11.84
C VAL A 252 -0.07 9.65 -12.10
N GLY A 253 -0.32 8.59 -11.33
CA GLY A 253 -1.52 7.76 -11.45
C GLY A 253 -2.83 8.51 -11.24
N LEU A 254 -2.91 9.33 -10.18
CA LEU A 254 -4.08 10.16 -9.88
C LEU A 254 -4.36 11.18 -10.98
N THR A 255 -3.31 11.88 -11.43
CA THR A 255 -3.42 12.86 -12.52
C THR A 255 -3.96 12.16 -13.76
N LEU A 256 -3.35 11.03 -14.14
CA LEU A 256 -3.76 10.29 -15.33
C LEU A 256 -5.20 9.79 -15.23
N GLN A 257 -5.58 9.19 -14.09
CA GLN A 257 -6.93 8.71 -13.87
C GLN A 257 -7.94 9.86 -13.96
N SER A 258 -7.67 11.00 -13.33
CA SER A 258 -8.51 12.19 -13.38
C SER A 258 -8.76 12.66 -14.81
N ARG A 259 -7.72 12.69 -15.66
CA ARG A 259 -7.86 13.07 -17.08
C ARG A 259 -8.76 12.12 -17.87
N PHE A 260 -8.77 10.83 -17.54
CA PHE A 260 -9.61 9.84 -18.23
C PHE A 260 -11.02 9.72 -17.67
N THR A 261 -11.23 9.88 -16.36
CA THR A 261 -12.55 9.68 -15.74
C THR A 261 -13.40 10.94 -15.79
N ASN A 262 -12.79 12.12 -15.69
CA ASN A 262 -13.49 13.41 -15.59
C ASN A 262 -13.29 14.28 -16.84
N VAL A 263 -13.38 13.69 -18.04
CA VAL A 263 -13.12 14.37 -19.33
C VAL A 263 -13.95 15.64 -19.50
N ILE A 264 -15.25 15.59 -19.16
CA ILE A 264 -16.17 16.72 -19.34
C ILE A 264 -15.77 17.90 -18.43
N CYS A 265 -15.51 17.63 -17.15
CA CYS A 265 -15.08 18.66 -16.20
C CYS A 265 -13.72 19.25 -16.61
N ASN A 266 -12.80 18.39 -17.07
CA ASN A 266 -11.48 18.83 -17.55
C ASN A 266 -11.61 19.77 -18.76
N TRP A 267 -12.52 19.45 -19.69
CA TRP A 267 -12.77 20.30 -20.86
C TRP A 267 -13.40 21.65 -20.51
N GLN A 268 -14.27 21.68 -19.50
CA GLN A 268 -14.88 22.92 -19.02
C GLN A 268 -13.87 23.82 -18.30
N ASN A 269 -12.99 23.24 -17.49
CA ASN A 269 -12.03 23.99 -16.68
C ASN A 269 -10.78 24.40 -17.47
N HIS A 270 -10.29 23.55 -18.38
CA HIS A 270 -9.05 23.76 -19.13
C HIS A 270 -9.19 23.41 -20.63
N PRO A 271 -10.01 24.14 -21.39
CA PRO A 271 -10.35 23.79 -22.77
C PRO A 271 -9.15 23.81 -23.73
N LEU A 272 -8.27 24.82 -23.65
CA LEU A 272 -7.09 24.93 -24.52
C LEU A 272 -6.08 23.81 -24.29
N ARG A 273 -5.90 23.44 -23.03
CA ARG A 273 -4.99 22.39 -22.60
C ARG A 273 -5.46 21.02 -23.08
N SER A 274 -6.72 20.68 -22.81
CA SER A 274 -7.29 19.41 -23.27
C SER A 274 -7.35 19.33 -24.80
N LEU A 275 -7.57 20.45 -25.49
CA LEU A 275 -7.47 20.51 -26.95
C LEU A 275 -6.06 20.19 -27.43
N ALA A 276 -5.03 20.78 -26.81
CA ALA A 276 -3.63 20.48 -27.14
C ALA A 276 -3.28 19.00 -26.89
N GLU A 277 -3.74 18.42 -25.78
CA GLU A 277 -3.56 17.00 -25.46
C GLU A 277 -4.18 16.08 -26.53
N ILE A 278 -5.44 16.34 -26.93
CA ILE A 278 -6.14 15.55 -27.95
C ILE A 278 -5.50 15.74 -29.33
N VAL A 279 -5.19 16.98 -29.73
CA VAL A 279 -4.55 17.26 -31.01
C VAL A 279 -3.18 16.60 -31.09
N CYS A 280 -2.40 16.64 -30.00
CA CYS A 280 -1.12 15.95 -29.95
C CYS A 280 -1.29 14.43 -30.07
N TRP A 281 -2.29 13.85 -29.41
CA TRP A 281 -2.60 12.42 -29.54
C TRP A 281 -3.00 12.04 -30.98
N ILE A 282 -3.86 12.83 -31.63
CA ILE A 282 -4.28 12.59 -33.01
C ILE A 282 -3.07 12.72 -33.96
N LEU A 283 -2.31 13.80 -33.88
CA LEU A 283 -1.16 14.04 -34.75
C LEU A 283 -0.08 12.97 -34.58
N SER A 284 0.26 12.60 -33.34
CA SER A 284 1.24 11.55 -33.08
C SER A 284 0.76 10.19 -33.57
N THR A 285 -0.49 9.81 -33.31
CA THR A 285 -1.07 8.54 -33.78
C THR A 285 -1.12 8.48 -35.31
N SER A 286 -1.55 9.57 -35.97
CA SER A 286 -1.58 9.64 -37.43
C SER A 286 -0.18 9.59 -38.04
N TYR A 287 0.81 10.24 -37.43
CA TYR A 287 2.20 10.19 -37.88
C TYR A 287 2.77 8.76 -37.78
N PHE A 288 2.58 8.09 -36.64
CA PHE A 288 3.05 6.71 -36.48
C PHE A 288 2.30 5.73 -37.38
N TYR A 289 1.01 5.95 -37.63
CA TYR A 289 0.25 5.12 -38.56
C TYR A 289 0.78 5.26 -39.99
N TYR A 290 1.07 6.49 -40.42
CA TYR A 290 1.67 6.73 -41.73
C TYR A 290 3.06 6.10 -41.86
N SER A 291 3.86 6.11 -40.78
CA SER A 291 5.21 5.56 -40.80
C SER A 291 5.27 4.03 -40.72
N SER A 292 4.33 3.38 -40.05
CA SER A 292 4.42 1.96 -39.71
C SER A 292 3.38 1.10 -40.40
N GLU A 293 2.36 1.68 -41.02
CA GLU A 293 1.20 1.01 -41.64
C GLU A 293 0.36 0.13 -40.66
N ASP A 294 0.82 -0.03 -39.42
CA ASP A 294 0.18 -0.79 -38.36
C ASP A 294 -0.59 0.10 -37.38
N PHE A 295 -1.93 0.05 -37.46
CA PHE A 295 -2.82 0.83 -36.60
C PHE A 295 -2.61 0.55 -35.10
N TRP A 296 -2.50 -0.72 -34.69
CA TRP A 296 -2.39 -1.09 -33.29
C TRP A 296 -1.09 -0.63 -32.64
N TRP A 297 0.01 -0.68 -33.38
CA TRP A 297 1.30 -0.18 -32.90
C TRP A 297 1.27 1.34 -32.80
N ALA A 298 0.78 2.02 -33.85
CA ALA A 298 0.64 3.47 -33.87
C ALA A 298 -0.26 4.00 -32.73
N PHE A 299 -1.37 3.32 -32.46
CA PHE A 299 -2.25 3.66 -31.35
C PHE A 299 -1.54 3.55 -30.00
N ARG A 300 -0.81 2.46 -29.74
CA ARG A 300 -0.04 2.28 -28.49
C ARG A 300 1.00 3.37 -28.29
N VAL A 301 1.81 3.63 -29.31
CA VAL A 301 2.86 4.66 -29.22
C VAL A 301 2.25 6.06 -29.12
N GLY A 302 1.20 6.35 -29.88
CA GLY A 302 0.46 7.60 -29.81
C GLY A 302 -0.13 7.84 -28.41
N THR A 303 -0.73 6.82 -27.78
CA THR A 303 -1.21 6.94 -26.39
C THR A 303 -0.08 7.20 -25.39
N LEU A 304 1.11 6.63 -25.57
CA LEU A 304 2.26 6.92 -24.70
C LEU A 304 2.73 8.38 -24.83
N VAL A 305 2.74 8.91 -26.05
CA VAL A 305 3.04 10.33 -26.29
C VAL A 305 2.01 11.23 -25.61
N ALA A 306 0.72 10.91 -25.77
CA ALA A 306 -0.34 11.67 -25.12
C ALA A 306 -0.25 11.64 -23.59
N VAL A 307 0.05 10.48 -22.99
CA VAL A 307 0.32 10.35 -21.56
C VAL A 307 1.48 11.28 -21.16
N GLY A 308 2.57 11.30 -21.91
CA GLY A 308 3.72 12.18 -21.65
C GLY A 308 3.35 13.67 -21.69
N VAL A 309 2.52 14.07 -22.66
CA VAL A 309 2.04 15.45 -22.80
C VAL A 309 1.06 15.83 -21.69
N SER A 310 0.16 14.93 -21.31
CA SER A 310 -0.75 15.15 -20.18
C SER A 310 0.00 15.32 -18.86
N LEU A 311 1.14 14.64 -18.68
CA LEU A 311 2.00 14.78 -17.50
C LEU A 311 2.86 16.04 -17.53
N SER A 312 3.38 16.43 -18.70
CA SER A 312 4.16 17.67 -18.84
C SER A 312 3.30 18.93 -18.68
N SER A 313 1.99 18.81 -18.95
CA SER A 313 1.02 19.89 -18.77
C SER A 313 0.66 20.20 -17.29
N GLY A 314 1.30 19.52 -16.34
CA GLY A 314 1.16 19.75 -14.90
C GLY A 314 0.52 18.59 -14.17
N LEU A 315 1.06 18.27 -12.98
CA LEU A 315 0.51 17.27 -12.07
C LEU A 315 -0.55 17.90 -11.17
N ASP A 316 -1.63 17.17 -10.91
CA ASP A 316 -2.68 17.62 -9.98
C ASP A 316 -2.13 17.66 -8.54
N HIS A 317 -2.53 18.69 -7.80
CA HIS A 317 -2.08 18.91 -6.43
C HIS A 317 -2.77 17.93 -5.46
N ILE A 318 -2.00 17.21 -4.64
CA ILE A 318 -2.56 16.30 -3.62
C ILE A 318 -2.85 17.12 -2.36
N SER A 319 -4.13 17.35 -2.07
CA SER A 319 -4.62 18.08 -0.89
C SER A 319 -4.26 17.43 0.46
N ASP A 320 -3.85 16.16 0.48
CA ASP A 320 -3.48 15.44 1.71
C ASP A 320 -2.09 15.83 2.26
N ILE A 321 -1.24 16.47 1.46
CA ILE A 321 0.16 16.76 1.84
C ILE A 321 0.30 18.10 2.59
N GLU A 322 -0.49 19.12 2.23
CA GLU A 322 -0.47 20.44 2.90
C GLU A 322 -0.82 20.36 4.39
N ARG A 323 -1.62 19.37 4.82
CA ARG A 323 -1.99 19.23 6.23
C ARG A 323 -0.82 18.88 7.17
N ASN A 324 0.34 18.49 6.62
CA ASN A 324 1.54 18.14 7.39
C ASN A 324 2.68 19.18 7.27
N GLU A 325 2.59 20.19 6.39
CA GLU A 325 3.68 21.18 6.22
C GLU A 325 3.73 22.25 7.33
N ASP A 326 2.68 22.37 8.17
CA ASP A 326 2.65 23.33 9.29
C ASP A 326 3.49 22.91 10.52
N GLU A 327 4.02 21.68 10.57
CA GLU A 327 4.95 21.25 11.62
C GLU A 327 6.40 21.52 11.20
N LYS A 328 6.91 22.68 11.65
CA LYS A 328 8.32 23.11 11.54
C LYS A 328 9.29 21.97 11.90
N ILE A 329 10.05 21.48 10.92
CA ILE A 329 11.07 20.45 11.12
C ILE A 329 12.30 21.09 11.79
N GLU A 330 12.58 20.73 13.05
CA GLU A 330 13.86 21.02 13.69
C GLU A 330 14.96 20.15 13.06
N TYR A 331 16.00 20.81 12.54
CA TYR A 331 17.11 20.16 11.84
C TYR A 331 17.97 19.32 12.80
N GLY A 332 18.26 18.08 12.42
CA GLY A 332 19.01 17.11 13.22
C GLY A 332 20.52 17.09 12.97
N PHE A 333 21.26 16.49 13.92
CA PHE A 333 22.73 16.35 13.99
C PHE A 333 23.42 15.84 12.70
N TRP A 334 22.75 15.04 11.88
CA TRP A 334 23.29 14.51 10.63
C TRP A 334 23.17 15.47 9.44
N GLU A 335 22.30 16.46 9.53
CA GLU A 335 22.02 17.43 8.47
C GLU A 335 23.13 18.50 8.37
N GLU A 336 23.74 18.85 9.51
CA GLU A 336 24.93 19.71 9.58
C GLU A 336 26.16 19.07 8.90
N ARG A 337 26.15 17.75 8.72
CA ARG A 337 27.22 16.97 8.09
C ARG A 337 26.94 16.57 6.64
N ALA A 338 25.66 16.53 6.24
CA ALA A 338 25.22 16.26 4.87
C ALA A 338 25.20 17.51 3.97
N LEU A 339 25.19 18.71 4.55
CA LEU A 339 25.29 19.97 3.82
C LEU A 339 26.64 20.17 3.10
N ASP A 340 27.70 19.47 3.53
CA ASP A 340 29.03 19.51 2.91
C ASP A 340 29.23 18.46 1.81
N ASP A 341 28.20 17.68 1.45
CA ASP A 341 28.30 16.66 0.42
C ASP A 341 28.23 17.29 -1.00
N PRO A 342 29.23 17.07 -1.88
CA PRO A 342 29.23 17.61 -3.25
C PRO A 342 28.00 17.22 -4.07
N PHE A 343 27.33 16.11 -3.73
CA PHE A 343 26.09 15.70 -4.38
C PHE A 343 24.91 16.62 -4.02
N MET A 344 24.79 17.04 -2.76
CA MET A 344 23.75 17.97 -2.32
C MET A 344 23.97 19.39 -2.85
N ALA A 345 25.23 19.80 -3.02
CA ALA A 345 25.56 21.06 -3.70
C ALA A 345 25.12 21.07 -5.18
N LEU A 346 25.24 19.93 -5.87
CA LEU A 346 24.77 19.77 -7.25
C LEU A 346 23.24 19.76 -7.34
N ALA A 347 22.57 19.04 -6.44
CA ALA A 347 21.11 19.03 -6.34
C ALA A 347 20.56 20.44 -6.03
N GLY A 348 21.17 21.17 -5.10
CA GLY A 348 20.80 22.56 -4.80
C GLY A 348 21.00 23.51 -5.98
N ARG A 349 22.02 23.29 -6.83
CA ARG A 349 22.20 24.06 -8.07
C ARG A 349 21.13 23.73 -9.11
N LEU A 350 20.76 22.45 -9.27
CA LEU A 350 19.70 22.05 -10.20
C LEU A 350 18.34 22.63 -9.79
N VAL A 351 18.01 22.66 -8.49
CA VAL A 351 16.79 23.28 -7.98
C VAL A 351 16.78 24.80 -8.23
N LYS A 352 17.93 25.47 -8.08
CA LYS A 352 18.05 26.90 -8.43
C LYS A 352 17.87 27.16 -9.92
N VAL A 353 18.39 26.29 -10.78
CA VAL A 353 18.20 26.36 -12.24
C VAL A 353 16.74 26.15 -12.60
N GLN A 354 16.07 25.17 -12.01
CA GLN A 354 14.65 24.92 -12.23
C GLN A 354 13.80 26.12 -11.83
N ARG A 355 14.03 26.70 -10.64
CA ARG A 355 13.30 27.90 -10.21
C ARG A 355 13.55 29.09 -11.14
N ALA A 356 14.79 29.31 -11.58
CA ALA A 356 15.09 30.39 -12.53
C ALA A 356 14.37 30.21 -13.88
N LEU A 357 14.22 28.96 -14.34
CA LEU A 357 13.48 28.62 -15.56
C LEU A 357 11.98 28.85 -15.41
N GLU A 358 11.42 28.52 -14.25
CA GLU A 358 10.02 28.80 -13.91
C GLU A 358 9.74 30.31 -13.82
N THR A 359 10.63 31.09 -13.19
CA THR A 359 10.48 32.56 -13.14
C THR A 359 10.61 33.20 -14.52
N PHE A 360 11.52 32.69 -15.36
CA PHE A 360 11.65 33.15 -16.74
C PHE A 360 10.41 32.81 -17.57
N GLY A 361 9.86 31.60 -17.41
CA GLY A 361 8.61 31.20 -18.06
C GLY A 361 7.46 32.13 -17.71
N ARG A 362 7.31 32.48 -16.42
CA ARG A 362 6.29 33.43 -15.96
C ARG A 362 6.51 34.85 -16.49
N ALA A 363 7.75 35.32 -16.56
CA ALA A 363 8.06 36.64 -17.12
C ALA A 363 7.73 36.72 -18.62
N VAL A 364 7.99 35.65 -19.37
CA VAL A 364 7.64 35.56 -20.80
C VAL A 364 6.12 35.49 -20.98
N GLU A 365 5.41 34.80 -20.09
CA GLU A 365 3.95 34.73 -20.09
C GLU A 365 3.30 36.10 -19.80
N GLU A 366 3.84 36.85 -18.83
CA GLU A 366 3.43 38.24 -18.54
C GLU A 366 3.71 39.19 -19.71
N GLU A 367 4.88 39.08 -20.35
CA GLU A 367 5.23 39.91 -21.51
C GLU A 367 4.35 39.58 -22.73
N ALA A 368 4.05 38.29 -22.96
CA ALA A 368 3.13 37.86 -24.00
C ALA A 368 1.69 38.35 -23.76
N MET A 369 1.21 38.33 -22.51
CA MET A 369 -0.10 38.90 -22.16
C MET A 369 -0.12 40.42 -22.37
N SER A 370 0.95 41.13 -22.00
CA SER A 370 1.04 42.59 -22.20
C SER A 370 1.05 43.00 -23.68
N MET A 371 1.67 42.19 -24.54
CA MET A 371 1.63 42.41 -25.99
C MET A 371 0.23 42.19 -26.55
N TYR A 372 -0.49 41.18 -26.08
CA TYR A 372 -1.87 40.92 -26.52
C TYR A 372 -2.84 42.05 -26.13
N GLU A 373 -2.69 42.65 -24.94
CA GLU A 373 -3.52 43.78 -24.51
C GLU A 373 -3.25 45.05 -25.33
N ASN A 374 -1.99 45.32 -25.69
CA ASN A 374 -1.62 46.48 -26.52
C ASN A 374 -2.00 46.39 -28.00
N PHE A 375 -2.37 45.21 -28.51
CA PHE A 375 -2.91 45.05 -29.87
C PHE A 375 -4.45 45.22 -29.94
N GLY A 376 -5.10 45.42 -28.79
CA GLY A 376 -6.56 45.59 -28.67
C GLY A 376 -7.06 47.04 -28.58
N GLU A 377 -6.15 48.02 -28.45
CA GLU A 377 -6.40 49.46 -28.66
C GLU A 377 -5.95 49.90 -30.06
#